data_AF-A0A9N9IN67-F1
#
_entry.id   AF-A0A9N9IN67-F1
#
_cell.length_a   1.000
_cell.length_b   1.000
_cell.length_c   1.000
_cell.angle_alpha   90.00
_cell.angle_beta   90.00
_cell.angle_gamma   90.00
#
_symmetry.space_group_name_H-M   'P 1'
#
loop_
_entity.id
_entity.type
_entity.pdbx_description
1 polymer ?
#
loop_
_entity_poly.entity_id
_entity_poly.type
_entity_poly.pdbx_seq_one_letter_code
_entity_poly.pdbx_strand_id
1 'polypeptide(L)'
;QLLQRAWEKILPRYNLRHYSLCRTAFELLLDAVEESRLITLKLPRTKQEVLNYLETKKQQNIERELDQFEDILRMSNERLRLINDEFNHINNILYPNQPFSFQILRVEIRRLKVQDLIIHIPLKKQELELLINTAKERLNRAEIYILEKLLQKHSRILQTNDNSNAERLNELKEILSATLIQEDLQTLLNKQIEIFYLEKHLEILQTE
;
A
#
# COMPACT_ATOMS: atom_id res chain seq x y z
N GLN A 1 -9.78 37.64 -33.53
CA GLN A 1 -10.60 37.24 -32.35
C GLN A 1 -10.19 35.87 -31.81
N LEU A 2 -10.20 34.78 -32.59
CA LEU A 2 -9.76 33.46 -32.12
C LEU A 2 -8.28 33.43 -31.70
N LEU A 3 -7.38 34.00 -32.51
CA LEU A 3 -5.94 34.10 -32.19
C LEU A 3 -5.67 34.87 -30.88
N GLN A 4 -6.38 35.98 -30.67
CA GLN A 4 -6.28 36.77 -29.43
C GLN A 4 -6.75 35.98 -28.20
N ARG A 5 -7.89 35.28 -28.30
CA ARG A 5 -8.38 34.42 -27.21
C ARG A 5 -7.44 33.24 -26.92
N ALA A 6 -6.82 32.68 -27.96
CA ALA A 6 -5.83 31.62 -27.80
C ALA A 6 -4.57 32.17 -27.08
N TRP A 7 -4.15 33.39 -27.41
CA TRP A 7 -2.99 34.05 -26.81
C TRP A 7 -3.21 34.38 -25.33
N GLU A 8 -4.38 34.95 -25.00
CA GLU A 8 -4.77 35.25 -23.62
C GLU A 8 -4.84 33.99 -22.73
N LYS A 9 -5.21 32.83 -23.30
CA LYS A 9 -5.24 31.55 -22.59
C LYS A 9 -3.86 30.90 -22.38
N ILE A 10 -2.91 31.16 -23.28
CA ILE A 10 -1.54 30.63 -23.18
C ILE A 10 -0.68 31.41 -22.19
N LEU A 11 -0.90 32.73 -22.07
CA LEU A 11 -0.11 33.60 -21.18
C LEU A 11 -0.01 33.10 -19.72
N PRO A 12 -1.11 32.61 -19.07
CA PRO A 12 -1.06 32.24 -17.65
C PRO A 12 -0.92 30.74 -17.36
N ARG A 13 -1.22 29.82 -18.29
CA ARG A 13 -1.33 28.37 -18.02
C ARG A 13 -0.80 27.50 -19.17
N TYR A 14 0.43 27.74 -19.56
CA TYR A 14 1.06 26.94 -20.61
C TYR A 14 1.43 25.54 -20.11
N ASN A 15 0.82 24.50 -20.68
CA ASN A 15 1.08 23.10 -20.33
C ASN A 15 1.96 22.45 -21.41
N LEU A 16 3.15 21.96 -21.02
CA LEU A 16 4.11 21.34 -21.93
C LEU A 16 3.55 20.12 -22.68
N ARG A 17 2.59 19.39 -22.09
CA ARG A 17 1.96 18.21 -22.72
C ARG A 17 1.20 18.53 -24.00
N HIS A 18 0.77 19.78 -24.19
CA HIS A 18 0.02 20.23 -25.37
C HIS A 18 0.83 21.20 -26.24
N TYR A 19 2.14 21.32 -26.00
CA TYR A 19 3.02 22.27 -26.69
C TYR A 19 2.94 22.14 -28.22
N SER A 20 3.11 20.93 -28.75
CA SER A 20 3.13 20.67 -30.19
C SER A 20 1.79 21.05 -30.83
N LEU A 21 0.68 20.64 -30.23
CA LEU A 21 -0.66 20.95 -30.70
C LEU A 21 -0.96 22.45 -30.65
N CYS A 22 -0.60 23.11 -29.55
CA CYS A 22 -0.76 24.56 -29.41
C CYS A 22 0.11 25.33 -30.41
N ARG A 23 1.36 24.90 -30.63
CA ARG A 23 2.26 25.53 -31.60
C ARG A 23 1.71 25.44 -33.02
N THR A 24 1.32 24.25 -33.46
CA THR A 24 0.77 24.04 -34.81
C THR A 24 -0.53 24.80 -35.01
N ALA A 25 -1.42 24.83 -34.01
CA ALA A 25 -2.64 25.64 -34.07
C ALA A 25 -2.32 27.14 -34.19
N PHE A 26 -1.28 27.63 -33.51
CA PHE A 26 -0.83 29.01 -33.62
C PHE A 26 -0.20 29.32 -34.98
N GLU A 27 0.64 28.44 -35.51
CA GLU A 27 1.23 28.58 -36.85
C GLU A 27 0.14 28.71 -37.92
N LEU A 28 -0.87 27.81 -37.90
CA LEU A 28 -2.01 27.87 -38.82
C LEU A 28 -2.86 29.14 -38.67
N LEU A 29 -3.09 29.60 -37.43
CA LEU A 29 -3.85 30.82 -37.17
C LEU A 29 -3.05 32.10 -37.54
N LEU A 30 -1.73 32.08 -37.40
CA LEU A 30 -0.86 33.16 -37.83
C LEU A 30 -0.78 33.23 -39.35
N ASP A 31 -0.80 32.10 -40.05
CA ASP A 31 -0.82 32.05 -41.51
C ASP A 31 -2.12 32.57 -42.13
N ALA A 32 -3.23 32.46 -41.41
CA ALA A 32 -4.52 33.02 -41.81
C ALA A 32 -4.68 34.53 -41.52
N VAL A 33 -3.68 35.19 -40.93
CA VAL A 33 -3.76 36.60 -40.50
C VAL A 33 -2.62 37.42 -41.11
N GLU A 34 -2.96 38.54 -41.76
CA GLU A 34 -1.98 39.53 -42.21
C GLU A 34 -1.22 40.14 -41.03
N GLU A 35 0.11 40.27 -41.14
CA GLU A 35 0.97 40.75 -40.04
C GLU A 35 0.58 42.15 -39.53
N SER A 36 0.06 43.01 -40.42
CA SER A 36 -0.47 44.34 -40.09
C SER A 36 -1.60 44.30 -39.04
N ARG A 37 -2.29 43.17 -38.92
CA ARG A 37 -3.40 42.95 -37.98
C ARG A 37 -2.94 42.33 -36.64
N LEU A 38 -1.67 41.96 -36.49
CA LEU A 38 -1.14 41.43 -35.22
C LEU A 38 -1.07 42.52 -34.15
N ILE A 39 -0.68 43.73 -34.55
CA ILE A 39 -0.58 44.90 -33.64
C ILE A 39 -1.96 45.27 -33.08
N THR A 40 -3.01 45.20 -33.89
CA THR A 40 -4.39 45.47 -33.44
C THR A 40 -4.95 44.38 -32.51
N LEU A 41 -4.35 43.18 -32.53
CA LEU A 41 -4.67 42.07 -31.63
C LEU A 41 -3.79 42.03 -30.37
N LYS A 42 -2.99 43.08 -30.11
CA LYS A 42 -2.01 43.16 -28.99
C LYS A 42 -0.99 42.02 -28.99
N LEU A 43 -0.68 41.48 -30.16
CA LEU A 43 0.36 40.47 -30.35
C LEU A 43 1.70 41.12 -30.72
N PRO A 44 2.82 40.41 -30.56
CA PRO A 44 4.10 40.78 -31.16
C PRO A 44 3.97 41.13 -32.66
N ARG A 45 4.86 42.00 -33.15
CA ARG A 45 4.70 42.68 -34.46
C ARG A 45 4.86 41.74 -35.64
N THR A 46 5.60 40.64 -35.45
CA THR A 46 5.89 39.66 -36.49
C THR A 46 5.50 38.27 -36.04
N LYS A 47 5.17 37.39 -36.99
CA LYS A 47 4.92 35.96 -36.70
C LYS A 47 6.11 35.32 -35.97
N GLN A 48 7.32 35.68 -36.36
CA GLN A 48 8.54 35.15 -35.76
C GLN A 48 8.69 35.53 -34.29
N GLU A 49 8.33 36.75 -33.89
CA GLU A 49 8.35 37.16 -32.48
C GLU A 49 7.37 36.34 -31.63
N VAL A 50 6.20 36.00 -32.17
CA VAL A 50 5.21 35.14 -31.51
C VAL A 50 5.76 33.73 -31.29
N LEU A 51 6.39 33.14 -32.32
CA LEU A 51 7.00 31.82 -32.24
C LEU A 51 8.19 31.79 -31.28
N ASN A 52 9.06 32.80 -31.31
CA ASN A 52 10.19 32.94 -30.39
C ASN A 52 9.70 33.03 -28.93
N TYR A 53 8.60 33.75 -28.68
CA TYR A 53 8.00 33.82 -27.36
C TYR A 53 7.50 32.45 -26.87
N LEU A 54 6.84 31.67 -27.73
CA LEU A 54 6.35 30.34 -27.40
C LEU A 54 7.50 29.37 -27.09
N GLU A 55 8.60 29.43 -27.85
CA GLU A 55 9.80 28.61 -27.57
C GLU A 55 10.44 29.02 -26.25
N THR A 56 10.58 30.33 -25.99
CA THR A 56 11.12 30.84 -24.72
C THR A 56 10.27 30.38 -23.53
N LYS A 57 8.94 30.39 -23.66
CA LYS A 57 8.03 29.94 -22.60
C LYS A 57 8.10 28.44 -22.36
N LYS A 58 8.23 27.64 -23.42
CA LYS A 58 8.47 26.20 -23.31
C LYS A 58 9.78 25.93 -22.57
N GLN A 59 10.86 26.61 -22.96
CA GLN A 59 12.17 26.45 -22.34
C GLN A 59 12.12 26.79 -20.85
N GLN A 60 11.51 27.92 -20.48
CA GLN A 60 11.31 28.31 -19.07
C GLN A 60 10.49 27.29 -18.27
N ASN A 61 9.46 26.68 -18.86
CA ASN A 61 8.67 25.67 -18.18
C ASN A 61 9.44 24.36 -18.02
N ILE A 62 10.26 23.97 -19.01
CA ILE A 62 11.12 22.78 -18.93
C ILE A 62 12.14 22.97 -17.80
N GLU A 63 12.79 24.13 -17.73
CA GLU A 63 13.74 24.46 -16.66
C GLU A 63 13.08 24.38 -15.28
N ARG A 64 11.88 24.94 -15.11
CA ARG A 64 11.14 24.82 -13.84
C ARG A 64 10.75 23.39 -13.49
N GLU A 65 10.35 22.57 -14.45
CA GLU A 65 10.05 21.16 -14.20
C GLU A 65 11.32 20.39 -13.82
N LEU A 66 12.43 20.65 -14.50
CA LEU A 66 13.74 20.06 -14.17
C LEU A 66 14.19 20.43 -12.75
N ASP A 67 14.09 21.70 -12.36
CA ASP A 67 14.41 22.15 -10.99
C ASP A 67 13.55 21.42 -9.95
N GLN A 68 12.24 21.28 -10.22
CA GLN A 68 11.34 20.54 -9.33
C GLN A 68 11.71 19.06 -9.23
N PHE A 69 12.06 18.43 -10.35
CA PHE A 69 12.51 17.04 -10.36
C PHE A 69 13.84 16.87 -9.61
N GLU A 70 14.76 17.80 -9.75
CA GLU A 70 16.04 17.79 -9.03
C GLU A 70 15.84 17.92 -7.52
N ASP A 71 14.95 18.81 -7.09
CA ASP A 71 14.58 18.94 -5.67
C ASP A 71 13.94 17.65 -5.12
N ILE A 72 13.04 17.02 -5.88
CA ILE A 72 12.41 15.73 -5.48
C ILE A 72 13.48 14.62 -5.36
N LEU A 73 14.41 14.55 -6.31
CA LEU A 73 15.50 13.58 -6.29
C LEU A 73 16.43 13.82 -5.10
N ARG A 74 16.77 15.09 -4.82
CA ARG A 74 17.59 15.47 -3.65
C ARG A 74 16.92 15.02 -2.35
N MET A 75 15.65 15.36 -2.15
CA MET A 75 14.89 14.95 -0.96
C MET A 75 14.78 13.43 -0.81
N SER A 76 14.61 12.72 -1.92
CA SER A 76 14.52 11.25 -1.92
C SER A 76 15.85 10.61 -1.53
N ASN A 77 16.96 11.14 -2.03
CA ASN A 77 18.31 10.67 -1.68
C ASN A 77 18.65 10.95 -0.20
N GLU A 78 18.27 12.11 0.32
CA GLU A 78 18.44 12.42 1.75
C GLU A 78 17.66 11.43 2.64
N ARG A 79 16.41 11.10 2.28
CA ARG A 79 15.63 10.08 2.99
C ARG A 79 16.27 8.71 2.94
N LEU A 80 16.75 8.28 1.78
CA LEU A 80 17.45 7.00 1.63
C LEU A 80 18.70 6.95 2.50
N ARG A 81 19.45 8.04 2.59
CA ARG A 81 20.63 8.13 3.45
C ARG A 81 20.27 8.01 4.92
N LEU A 82 19.24 8.72 5.40
CA LEU A 82 18.77 8.61 6.78
C LEU A 82 18.37 7.18 7.14
N ILE A 83 17.58 6.54 6.27
CA ILE A 83 17.16 5.14 6.44
C ILE A 83 18.38 4.21 6.50
N ASN A 84 19.37 4.43 5.62
CA ASN A 84 20.58 3.63 5.60
C ASN A 84 21.41 3.80 6.89
N ASP A 85 21.47 5.00 7.45
CA ASP A 85 22.16 5.29 8.71
C ASP A 85 21.47 4.58 9.90
N GLU A 86 20.13 4.59 9.95
CA GLU A 86 19.35 3.84 10.95
C GLU A 86 19.58 2.32 10.84
N PHE A 87 19.59 1.78 9.62
CA PHE A 87 19.87 0.36 9.40
C PHE A 87 21.30 -0.02 9.77
N ASN A 88 22.27 0.83 9.49
CA ASN A 88 23.65 0.63 9.93
C ASN A 88 23.74 0.60 11.46
N HIS A 89 22.97 1.46 12.14
CA HIS A 89 22.92 1.46 13.60
C HIS A 89 22.37 0.13 14.15
N ILE A 90 21.24 -0.36 13.61
CA ILE A 90 20.68 -1.66 13.97
C ILE A 90 21.67 -2.80 13.71
N ASN A 91 22.33 -2.77 12.55
CA ASN A 91 23.31 -3.79 12.20
C ASN A 91 24.52 -3.78 13.15
N ASN A 92 24.99 -2.61 13.58
CA ASN A 92 26.09 -2.53 14.54
C ASN A 92 25.72 -3.06 15.93
N ILE A 93 24.43 -2.99 16.30
CA ILE A 93 23.93 -3.61 17.54
C ILE A 93 23.92 -5.13 17.43
N LEU A 94 23.42 -5.66 16.31
CA LEU A 94 23.29 -7.11 16.10
C LEU A 94 24.62 -7.78 15.76
N TYR A 95 25.47 -7.10 14.99
CA TYR A 95 26.75 -7.59 14.45
C TYR A 95 27.85 -6.53 14.60
N PRO A 96 28.42 -6.40 15.82
CA PRO A 96 29.50 -5.47 16.06
C PRO A 96 30.69 -5.74 15.13
N ASN A 97 31.23 -4.67 14.53
CA ASN A 97 32.42 -4.72 13.66
C ASN A 97 32.24 -5.51 12.35
N GLN A 98 31.01 -5.81 11.93
CA GLN A 98 30.76 -6.39 10.60
C GLN A 98 30.30 -5.32 9.61
N PRO A 99 30.73 -5.39 8.34
CA PRO A 99 30.19 -4.52 7.31
C PRO A 99 28.68 -4.77 7.18
N PHE A 100 27.92 -3.69 7.01
CA PHE A 100 26.49 -3.78 6.80
C PHE A 100 26.16 -4.66 5.60
N SER A 101 25.30 -5.65 5.84
CA SER A 101 24.75 -6.49 4.79
C SER A 101 23.27 -6.68 5.05
N PHE A 102 22.45 -6.11 4.17
CA PHE A 102 21.00 -6.25 4.24
C PHE A 102 20.57 -7.72 4.20
N GLN A 103 21.34 -8.58 3.52
CA GLN A 103 21.08 -10.01 3.48
C GLN A 103 21.27 -10.67 4.85
N ILE A 104 22.34 -10.32 5.58
CA ILE A 104 22.60 -10.85 6.92
C ILE A 104 21.49 -10.38 7.88
N LEU A 105 21.18 -9.08 7.85
CA LEU A 105 20.11 -8.52 8.68
C LEU A 105 18.74 -9.18 8.39
N ARG A 106 18.42 -9.41 7.11
CA ARG A 106 17.17 -10.08 6.72
C ARG A 106 17.09 -11.51 7.25
N VAL A 107 18.17 -12.27 7.16
CA VAL A 107 18.26 -13.64 7.70
C VAL A 107 18.08 -13.61 9.22
N GLU A 108 18.70 -12.65 9.91
CA GLU A 108 18.60 -12.54 11.37
C GLU A 108 17.20 -12.14 11.84
N ILE A 109 16.57 -11.17 11.18
CA ILE A 109 15.18 -10.79 11.44
C ILE A 109 14.26 -12.00 11.24
N ARG A 110 14.49 -12.80 10.18
CA ARG A 110 13.74 -14.04 9.96
C ARG A 110 13.98 -15.03 11.10
N ARG A 111 15.23 -15.28 11.49
CA ARG A 111 15.61 -16.17 12.60
C ARG A 111 14.91 -15.76 13.90
N LEU A 112 14.93 -14.48 14.23
CA LEU A 112 14.28 -13.93 15.43
C LEU A 112 12.75 -14.11 15.37
N LYS A 113 12.11 -13.81 14.23
CA LYS A 113 10.67 -14.03 14.04
C LYS A 113 10.28 -15.49 14.20
N VAL A 114 11.07 -16.41 13.63
CA VAL A 114 10.83 -17.86 13.77
C VAL A 114 10.94 -18.28 15.23
N GLN A 115 11.97 -17.85 15.95
CA GLN A 115 12.14 -18.17 17.37
C GLN A 115 10.98 -17.66 18.22
N ASP A 116 10.55 -16.43 17.98
CA ASP A 116 9.44 -15.80 18.68
C ASP A 116 8.13 -16.58 18.46
N LEU A 117 7.81 -16.90 17.20
CA LEU A 117 6.61 -17.66 16.85
C LEU A 117 6.62 -19.09 17.41
N ILE A 118 7.78 -19.76 17.42
CA ILE A 118 7.93 -21.12 17.99
C ILE A 118 7.56 -21.13 19.48
N ILE A 119 7.83 -20.05 20.21
CA ILE A 119 7.49 -19.92 21.63
C ILE A 119 6.02 -19.50 21.80
N HIS A 120 5.55 -18.51 21.03
CA HIS A 120 4.23 -17.93 21.22
C HIS A 120 3.07 -18.83 20.76
N ILE A 121 3.24 -19.61 19.68
CA ILE A 121 2.17 -20.49 19.17
C ILE A 121 1.74 -21.53 20.23
N PRO A 122 2.64 -22.28 20.89
CA PRO A 122 2.28 -23.18 21.97
C PRO A 122 1.54 -22.50 23.13
N LEU A 123 1.98 -21.30 23.54
CA LEU A 123 1.32 -20.53 24.60
C LEU A 123 -0.11 -20.16 24.20
N LYS A 124 -0.32 -19.70 22.97
CA LYS A 124 -1.66 -19.40 22.45
C LYS A 124 -2.56 -20.63 22.35
N LYS A 125 -1.99 -21.79 22.01
CA LYS A 125 -2.73 -23.07 22.03
C LYS A 125 -3.16 -23.45 23.45
N GLN A 126 -2.29 -23.26 24.44
CA GLN A 126 -2.63 -23.48 25.84
C GLN A 126 -3.72 -22.51 26.33
N GLU A 127 -3.64 -21.23 25.98
CA GLU A 127 -4.70 -20.25 26.25
C GLU A 127 -6.04 -20.71 25.68
N LEU A 128 -6.05 -21.16 24.42
CA LEU A 128 -7.26 -21.67 23.77
C LEU A 128 -7.79 -22.93 24.47
N GLU A 129 -6.93 -23.87 24.85
CA GLU A 129 -7.33 -25.09 25.55
C GLU A 129 -7.97 -24.79 26.92
N LEU A 130 -7.41 -23.83 27.66
CA LEU A 130 -8.02 -23.36 28.91
C LEU A 130 -9.40 -22.76 28.68
N LEU A 131 -9.56 -21.90 27.67
CA LEU A 131 -10.86 -21.31 27.32
C LEU A 131 -11.88 -22.40 26.92
N ILE A 132 -11.46 -23.42 26.17
CA ILE A 132 -12.32 -24.55 25.81
C ILE A 132 -12.76 -25.31 27.06
N ASN A 133 -11.85 -25.58 28.00
CA ASN A 133 -12.17 -26.30 29.23
C ASN A 133 -13.14 -25.50 30.10
N THR A 134 -12.91 -24.19 30.27
CA THR A 134 -13.85 -23.31 30.98
C THR A 134 -15.23 -23.26 30.30
N ALA A 135 -15.29 -23.28 28.97
CA ALA A 135 -16.56 -23.37 28.26
C ALA A 135 -17.24 -24.72 28.51
N LYS A 136 -16.48 -25.83 28.46
CA LYS A 136 -17.00 -27.19 28.72
C LYS A 136 -17.59 -27.36 30.12
N GLU A 137 -17.02 -26.72 31.13
CA GLU A 137 -17.53 -26.76 32.51
C GLU A 137 -18.95 -26.18 32.65
N ARG A 138 -19.35 -25.29 31.74
CA ARG A 138 -20.68 -24.65 31.73
C ARG A 138 -21.70 -25.40 30.86
N LEU A 139 -21.28 -26.43 30.14
CA LEU A 139 -22.07 -27.13 29.15
C LEU A 139 -22.45 -28.54 29.60
N ASN A 140 -23.61 -29.01 29.15
CA ASN A 140 -23.99 -30.41 29.29
C ASN A 140 -23.29 -31.29 28.25
N ARG A 141 -23.39 -32.62 28.40
CA ARG A 141 -22.68 -33.58 27.54
C ARG A 141 -23.02 -33.44 26.05
N ALA A 142 -24.26 -33.10 25.70
CA ALA A 142 -24.67 -32.91 24.31
C ALA A 142 -24.08 -31.62 23.73
N GLU A 143 -24.08 -30.53 24.51
CA GLU A 143 -23.51 -29.25 24.13
C GLU A 143 -21.98 -29.30 24.02
N ILE A 144 -21.30 -30.04 24.90
CA ILE A 144 -19.86 -30.29 24.78
C ILE A 144 -19.53 -30.93 23.43
N TYR A 145 -20.32 -31.94 23.02
CA TYR A 145 -20.15 -32.58 21.71
C TYR A 145 -20.37 -31.59 20.55
N ILE A 146 -21.36 -30.70 20.66
CA ILE A 146 -21.64 -29.65 19.68
C ILE A 146 -20.48 -28.65 19.60
N LEU A 147 -19.94 -28.22 20.74
CA LEU A 147 -18.76 -27.34 20.83
C LEU A 147 -17.55 -27.97 20.16
N GLU A 148 -17.26 -29.23 20.46
CA GLU A 148 -16.14 -29.95 19.82
C GLU A 148 -16.33 -30.07 18.31
N LYS A 149 -17.56 -30.34 17.83
CA LYS A 149 -17.87 -30.37 16.40
C LYS A 149 -17.74 -29.02 15.74
N LEU A 150 -18.13 -27.94 16.41
CA LEU A 150 -17.98 -26.57 15.93
C LEU A 150 -16.50 -26.22 15.76
N LEU A 151 -15.68 -26.46 16.80
CA LEU A 151 -14.24 -26.19 16.76
C LEU A 151 -13.53 -27.02 15.70
N GLN A 152 -13.90 -28.30 15.55
CA GLN A 152 -13.35 -29.18 14.51
C GLN A 152 -13.72 -28.70 13.10
N LYS A 153 -14.98 -28.32 12.87
CA LYS A 153 -15.42 -27.80 11.57
C LYS A 153 -14.75 -26.49 11.23
N HIS A 154 -14.68 -25.57 12.19
CA HIS A 154 -14.02 -24.28 12.00
C HIS A 154 -12.54 -24.47 11.62
N SER A 155 -11.82 -25.36 12.32
CA SER A 155 -10.44 -25.71 11.96
C SER A 155 -10.31 -26.24 10.52
N ARG A 156 -11.23 -27.09 10.07
CA ARG A 156 -11.23 -27.59 8.69
C ARG A 156 -11.46 -26.48 7.67
N ILE A 157 -12.40 -25.58 7.94
CA ILE A 157 -12.69 -24.43 7.05
C ILE A 157 -11.44 -23.57 6.88
N LEU A 158 -10.71 -23.30 7.97
CA LEU A 158 -9.45 -22.55 7.91
C LEU A 158 -8.39 -23.24 7.04
N GLN A 159 -8.27 -24.57 7.13
CA GLN A 159 -7.28 -25.35 6.37
C GLN A 159 -7.63 -25.48 4.88
N THR A 160 -8.89 -25.77 4.53
CA THR A 160 -9.29 -26.05 3.15
C THR A 160 -9.77 -24.82 2.39
N ASN A 161 -9.94 -23.69 3.08
CA ASN A 161 -10.57 -22.47 2.55
C ASN A 161 -11.92 -22.75 1.87
N ASP A 162 -12.60 -23.82 2.31
CA ASP A 162 -13.83 -24.32 1.71
C ASP A 162 -15.03 -23.81 2.51
N ASN A 163 -15.72 -22.83 1.92
CA ASN A 163 -16.91 -22.22 2.50
C ASN A 163 -18.17 -23.08 2.38
N SER A 164 -18.11 -24.26 1.74
CA SER A 164 -19.25 -25.18 1.62
C SER A 164 -19.82 -25.63 2.97
N ASN A 165 -19.05 -25.52 4.05
CA ASN A 165 -19.46 -25.88 5.40
C ASN A 165 -19.80 -24.67 6.30
N ALA A 166 -19.85 -23.45 5.77
CA ALA A 166 -20.11 -22.24 6.54
C ALA A 166 -21.54 -22.22 7.12
N GLU A 167 -22.55 -22.68 6.36
CA GLU A 167 -23.94 -22.76 6.83
C GLU A 167 -24.07 -23.68 8.05
N ARG A 168 -23.51 -24.89 7.97
CA ARG A 168 -23.47 -25.85 9.09
C ARG A 168 -22.68 -25.34 10.29
N LEU A 169 -21.69 -24.47 10.08
CA LEU A 169 -20.98 -23.84 11.19
C LEU A 169 -21.87 -22.83 11.92
N ASN A 170 -22.64 -22.04 11.17
CA ASN A 170 -23.58 -21.08 11.73
C ASN A 170 -24.71 -21.78 12.50
N GLU A 171 -25.24 -22.90 11.99
CA GLU A 171 -26.21 -23.72 12.72
C GLU A 171 -25.66 -24.17 14.10
N LEU A 172 -24.40 -24.64 14.15
CA LEU A 172 -23.77 -25.04 15.41
C LEU A 172 -23.53 -23.84 16.35
N LYS A 173 -23.24 -22.65 15.81
CA LYS A 173 -23.10 -21.43 16.60
C LYS A 173 -24.44 -21.04 17.21
N GLU A 174 -25.53 -21.07 16.44
CA GLU A 174 -26.88 -20.75 16.90
C GLU A 174 -27.31 -21.70 18.02
N ILE A 175 -27.05 -23.00 17.87
CA ILE A 175 -27.38 -23.99 18.91
C ILE A 175 -26.62 -23.70 20.22
N LEU A 176 -25.32 -23.36 20.13
CA LEU A 176 -24.52 -23.03 21.32
C LEU A 176 -24.81 -21.65 21.88
N SER A 177 -25.32 -20.71 21.08
CA SER A 177 -25.63 -19.34 21.53
C SER A 177 -26.76 -19.27 22.56
N ALA A 178 -27.56 -20.34 22.65
CA ALA A 178 -28.59 -20.48 23.68
C ALA A 178 -28.02 -20.77 25.08
N THR A 179 -26.79 -21.31 25.15
CA THR A 179 -26.19 -21.79 26.41
C THR A 179 -24.87 -21.08 26.76
N LEU A 180 -24.05 -20.77 25.75
CA LEU A 180 -22.82 -20.00 25.89
C LEU A 180 -23.05 -18.53 25.56
N ILE A 181 -22.36 -17.65 26.29
CA ILE A 181 -22.31 -16.23 25.96
C ILE A 181 -21.70 -16.10 24.57
N GLN A 182 -22.36 -15.37 23.68
CA GLN A 182 -21.93 -15.19 22.30
C GLN A 182 -20.49 -14.64 22.20
N GLU A 183 -20.10 -13.78 23.14
CA GLU A 183 -18.75 -13.23 23.26
C GLU A 183 -17.69 -14.31 23.55
N ASP A 184 -17.98 -15.27 24.42
CA ASP A 184 -17.08 -16.38 24.75
C ASP A 184 -16.87 -17.28 23.52
N LEU A 185 -17.95 -17.59 22.80
CA LEU A 185 -17.90 -18.38 21.57
C LEU A 185 -17.11 -17.66 20.47
N GLN A 186 -17.33 -16.36 20.30
CA GLN A 186 -16.59 -15.56 19.33
C GLN A 186 -15.10 -15.46 19.70
N THR A 187 -14.78 -15.36 20.99
CA THR A 187 -13.41 -15.35 21.50
C THR A 187 -12.68 -16.65 21.16
N LEU A 188 -13.31 -17.81 21.37
CA LEU A 188 -12.76 -19.12 20.99
C LEU A 188 -12.44 -19.21 19.49
N LEU A 189 -13.38 -18.77 18.65
CA LEU A 189 -13.21 -18.80 17.20
C LEU A 189 -12.12 -17.83 16.73
N ASN A 190 -12.08 -16.61 17.28
CA ASN A 190 -11.03 -15.64 16.99
C ASN A 190 -9.64 -16.18 17.36
N LYS A 191 -9.53 -16.86 18.50
CA LYS A 191 -8.28 -17.51 18.93
C LYS A 191 -7.84 -18.62 17.99
N GLN A 192 -8.78 -19.42 17.46
CA GLN A 192 -8.45 -20.42 16.43
C GLN A 192 -7.92 -19.76 15.14
N ILE A 193 -8.52 -18.64 14.72
CA ILE A 193 -8.06 -17.87 13.56
C ILE A 193 -6.65 -17.31 13.81
N GLU A 194 -6.42 -16.69 14.97
CA GLU A 194 -5.13 -16.14 15.38
C GLU A 194 -4.05 -17.22 15.30
N ILE A 195 -4.27 -18.37 15.94
CA ILE A 195 -3.31 -19.49 15.96
C ILE A 195 -3.05 -19.99 14.54
N PHE A 196 -4.10 -20.20 13.73
CA PHE A 196 -3.95 -20.68 12.36
C PHE A 196 -3.07 -19.75 11.51
N TYR A 197 -3.28 -18.44 11.60
CA TYR A 197 -2.46 -17.49 10.85
C TYR A 197 -1.02 -17.42 11.36
N LEU A 198 -0.79 -17.55 12.68
CA LEU A 198 0.55 -17.63 13.23
C LEU A 198 1.29 -18.89 12.74
N GLU A 199 0.62 -20.04 12.70
CA GLU A 199 1.17 -21.29 12.17
C GLU A 199 1.51 -21.18 10.68
N LYS A 200 0.60 -20.63 9.88
CA LYS A 200 0.84 -20.39 8.45
C LYS A 200 2.00 -19.43 8.22
N HIS A 201 2.11 -18.38 9.02
CA HIS A 201 3.21 -17.43 8.93
C HIS A 201 4.54 -18.07 9.33
N LEU A 202 4.55 -18.93 10.35
CA LEU A 202 5.73 -19.71 10.72
C LEU A 202 6.16 -20.65 9.58
N GLU A 203 5.22 -21.34 8.93
CA GLU A 203 5.50 -22.21 7.78
C GLU A 203 6.14 -21.45 6.62
N ILE A 204 5.62 -20.25 6.29
CA ILE A 204 6.21 -19.37 5.26
C ILE A 204 7.64 -18.97 5.64
N LEU A 205 7.86 -18.55 6.89
CA LEU A 205 9.20 -18.15 7.35
C LEU A 205 10.23 -19.29 7.38
N GLN A 206 9.78 -20.54 7.46
CA GLN A 206 10.64 -21.73 7.44
C GLN A 206 10.92 -22.25 6.03
N THR A 207 10.07 -21.92 5.05
CA THR A 207 10.17 -22.41 3.67
C THR A 207 10.85 -21.43 2.72
N GLU A 208 10.85 -20.13 3.02
CA GLU A 208 11.67 -19.12 2.34
C GLU A 208 13.15 -19.11 2.77
#